data_AF-A0A1W0AZB8-F1
#
_entry.id   AF-A0A1W0AZB8-F1
#
_cell.length_a   1.000
_cell.length_b   1.000
_cell.length_c   1.000
_cell.angle_alpha   90.00
_cell.angle_beta   90.00
_cell.angle_gamma   90.00
#
_symmetry.space_group_name_H-M   'P 1'
#
loop_
_entity.id
_entity.type
_entity.pdbx_description
1 polymer ?
#
loop_
_entity_poly.entity_id
_entity_poly.type
_entity_poly.pdbx_seq_one_letter_code
_entity_poly.pdbx_strand_id
1 'polypeptide(L)'
;MVIVTVLAGIVVLGLLVGLPWHVWRRLVGDTTTRGSVWWWAGTMGLVLCVVLMMAAFAVPSSGAPLGVIRAVAWPGYLCAALLLYLLIGVLVGEVVRPLLLRALSRRDAGTAATAPEPSEVPETSDAETTHATAVARPSAGDSTPDEQVSGTRAAAAGVASPTGVTGAAGVEGVAGRESADAAEPQKPSGSAAVQASARAGTAVLPKPVSTPQSAESAAGSADPGGRAVTATTAPDPGRADSAAAAQGSAPEPADIAAGPGTGVPPAGQAQEQAETEPRPRPISRRLFVSRLAAGATVAAAAATVGTGTYGVLNGPMVRRVTVPLAKLPASGQGFRITLLSDLHLGPALGRGFAERVVQTVNGTRPDLIAVAGDLADGRVADMRSEVAPLAGLRARLGAYYVPGNHEYYSDADEWIAHAAELGMRVLLNSRVALPDFDLAGVDDIEGEALGRGPDVAAALDGRDTNRACVLLAHQPVLVHDAVDHGVDLQLSGHTHGGQLWPGNLLAALANPTLAGLEHYGDTQLYVTRGAGAWGPPVRVAAPSDVTVLELTSLQQP
;
A
#
# COMPACT_ATOMS: atom_id res chain seq x y z
N MET A 1 -1.68 3.44 34.78
CA MET A 1 -1.66 4.10 33.45
C MET A 1 -0.43 4.96 33.23
N VAL A 2 -0.22 6.08 33.94
CA VAL A 2 0.86 7.07 33.64
C VAL A 2 2.24 6.47 33.30
N ILE A 3 2.76 5.54 34.10
CA ILE A 3 4.07 4.89 33.84
C ILE A 3 4.07 4.13 32.50
N VAL A 4 3.00 3.42 32.16
CA VAL A 4 2.85 2.70 30.89
C VAL A 4 2.83 3.68 29.71
N THR A 5 2.08 4.78 29.84
CA THR A 5 2.01 5.83 28.81
C THR A 5 3.38 6.50 28.59
N VAL A 6 4.12 6.79 29.66
CA VAL A 6 5.48 7.37 29.57
C VAL A 6 6.46 6.39 28.94
N LEU A 7 6.44 5.10 29.32
CA LEU A 7 7.29 4.07 28.72
C LEU A 7 6.97 3.86 27.23
N ALA A 8 5.69 3.82 26.87
CA ALA A 8 5.26 3.76 25.46
C ALA A 8 5.76 4.98 24.67
N GLY A 9 5.63 6.19 25.23
CA GLY A 9 6.15 7.42 24.61
C GLY A 9 7.67 7.40 24.39
N ILE A 10 8.44 6.88 25.36
CA ILE A 10 9.89 6.70 25.23
C ILE A 10 10.23 5.69 24.13
N VAL A 11 9.52 4.57 24.04
CA VAL A 11 9.72 3.57 22.98
C VAL A 11 9.39 4.15 21.60
N VAL A 12 8.25 4.84 21.45
CA VAL A 12 7.86 5.50 20.19
C VAL A 12 8.90 6.55 19.77
N LEU A 13 9.37 7.41 20.69
CA LEU A 13 10.42 8.38 20.41
C LEU A 13 11.75 7.70 20.02
N GLY A 14 12.11 6.62 20.71
CA GLY A 14 13.28 5.81 20.41
C GLY A 14 13.25 5.19 19.01
N LEU A 15 12.07 4.74 18.55
CA LEU A 15 11.87 4.22 17.20
C LEU A 15 11.89 5.34 16.15
N LEU A 16 11.20 6.47 16.41
CA LEU A 16 11.15 7.64 15.52
C LEU A 16 12.52 8.28 15.28
N VAL A 17 13.44 8.20 16.24
CA VAL A 17 14.83 8.68 16.08
C VAL A 17 15.75 7.55 15.59
N GLY A 18 15.67 6.37 16.20
CA GLY A 18 16.61 5.27 16.00
C GLY A 18 16.50 4.61 14.62
N LEU A 19 15.28 4.40 14.10
CA LEU A 19 15.07 3.75 12.80
C LEU A 19 15.52 4.66 11.64
N PRO A 20 15.13 5.96 11.56
CA PRO A 20 15.67 6.85 10.53
C PRO A 20 17.17 7.08 10.69
N TRP A 21 17.72 7.14 11.91
CA TRP A 21 19.17 7.22 12.11
C TRP A 21 19.90 5.99 11.57
N HIS A 22 19.35 4.79 11.75
CA HIS A 22 19.93 3.56 11.18
C HIS A 22 19.90 3.58 9.64
N VAL A 23 18.77 3.97 9.04
CA VAL A 23 18.64 4.17 7.59
C VAL A 23 19.64 5.21 7.07
N TRP A 24 19.75 6.37 7.73
CA TRP A 24 20.74 7.41 7.42
C TRP A 24 22.17 6.88 7.47
N ARG A 25 22.54 6.17 8.54
CA ARG A 25 23.87 5.61 8.71
C ARG A 25 24.23 4.68 7.56
N ARG A 26 23.31 3.79 7.16
CA ARG A 26 23.56 2.78 6.12
C ARG A 26 23.52 3.34 4.70
N LEU A 27 22.64 4.31 4.42
CA LEU A 27 22.46 4.84 3.06
C LEU A 27 23.30 6.09 2.77
N VAL A 28 23.65 6.89 3.78
CA VAL A 28 24.39 8.16 3.65
C VAL A 28 25.72 8.09 4.38
N GLY A 29 25.72 7.70 5.67
CA GLY A 29 26.93 7.71 6.51
C GLY A 29 28.03 6.75 6.06
N ASP A 30 27.67 5.53 5.69
CA ASP A 30 28.59 4.46 5.26
C ASP A 30 28.98 4.56 3.76
N THR A 31 28.35 5.45 2.98
CA THR A 31 28.45 5.50 1.49
C THR A 31 29.04 6.80 0.95
N THR A 32 28.85 7.92 1.65
CA THR A 32 29.28 9.28 1.26
C THR A 32 30.41 9.78 2.15
N THR A 33 31.19 10.76 1.68
CA THR A 33 32.21 11.42 2.51
C THR A 33 31.54 12.52 3.36
N ARG A 34 31.79 12.51 4.67
CA ARG A 34 31.24 13.50 5.61
C ARG A 34 31.55 14.93 5.14
N GLY A 35 30.54 15.79 5.11
CA GLY A 35 30.66 17.18 4.66
C GLY A 35 30.60 17.38 3.13
N SER A 36 30.56 16.31 2.32
CA SER A 36 30.29 16.44 0.89
C SER A 36 28.86 16.89 0.58
N VAL A 37 28.63 17.42 -0.61
CA VAL A 37 27.29 17.79 -1.10
C VAL A 37 26.32 16.61 -1.01
N TRP A 38 26.77 15.40 -1.38
CA TRP A 38 25.95 14.17 -1.30
C TRP A 38 25.61 13.76 0.14
N TRP A 39 26.53 13.98 1.08
CA TRP A 39 26.28 13.74 2.51
C TRP A 39 25.24 14.71 3.05
N TRP A 40 25.35 16.01 2.71
CA TRP A 40 24.35 17.01 3.08
C TRP A 40 22.99 16.75 2.44
N ALA A 41 22.94 16.48 1.13
CA ALA A 41 21.71 16.18 0.41
C ALA A 41 20.98 14.95 0.98
N GLY A 42 21.69 13.84 1.23
CA GLY A 42 21.11 12.65 1.85
C GLY A 42 20.63 12.87 3.29
N THR A 43 21.38 13.68 4.07
CA THR A 43 20.99 14.02 5.45
C THR A 43 19.75 14.91 5.48
N MET A 44 19.73 15.99 4.71
CA MET A 44 18.58 16.90 4.62
C MET A 44 17.35 16.23 4.02
N GLY A 45 17.53 15.40 2.99
CA GLY A 45 16.45 14.62 2.39
C GLY A 45 15.76 13.70 3.39
N LEU A 46 16.53 12.96 4.21
CA LEU A 46 15.95 12.08 5.22
C LEU A 46 15.29 12.85 6.38
N VAL A 47 15.92 13.93 6.87
CA VAL A 47 15.34 14.79 7.91
C VAL A 47 14.03 15.41 7.44
N LEU A 48 13.99 15.97 6.23
CA LEU A 48 12.78 16.47 5.61
C LEU A 48 11.71 15.38 5.51
N CYS A 49 12.09 14.17 5.15
CA CYS A 49 11.16 13.05 5.00
C CYS A 49 10.52 12.62 6.34
N VAL A 50 11.30 12.62 7.43
CA VAL A 50 10.78 12.39 8.80
C VAL A 50 9.87 13.53 9.25
N VAL A 51 10.24 14.80 8.99
CA VAL A 51 9.42 15.97 9.35
C VAL A 51 8.09 15.96 8.59
N LEU A 52 8.11 15.68 7.28
CA LEU A 52 6.90 15.55 6.47
C LEU A 52 6.02 14.39 6.95
N MET A 53 6.61 13.22 7.24
CA MET A 53 5.91 12.08 7.81
C MET A 53 5.18 12.47 9.10
N MET A 54 5.86 13.12 10.06
CA MET A 54 5.22 13.56 11.31
C MET A 54 4.12 14.59 11.06
N ALA A 55 4.34 15.54 10.14
CA ALA A 55 3.36 16.56 9.79
C ALA A 55 2.09 15.97 9.14
N ALA A 56 2.21 14.90 8.34
CA ALA A 56 1.06 14.24 7.72
C ALA A 56 0.06 13.65 8.73
N PHE A 57 0.51 13.21 9.90
CA PHE A 57 -0.37 12.71 10.97
C PHE A 57 -0.76 13.79 12.00
N ALA A 58 0.06 14.84 12.17
CA ALA A 58 -0.20 15.91 13.14
C ALA A 58 -1.04 17.09 12.60
N VAL A 59 -0.98 17.38 11.30
CA VAL A 59 -1.75 18.48 10.70
C VAL A 59 -3.27 18.18 10.59
N PRO A 60 -3.75 16.96 10.30
CA PRO A 60 -5.19 16.66 10.28
C PRO A 60 -5.92 17.02 11.59
N SER A 61 -5.30 16.78 12.74
CA SER A 61 -5.87 17.09 14.06
C SER A 61 -5.74 18.55 14.50
N SER A 62 -5.10 19.41 13.69
CA SER A 62 -4.92 20.84 14.01
C SER A 62 -6.11 21.74 13.63
N GLY A 63 -7.13 21.20 12.96
CA GLY A 63 -8.23 22.00 12.40
C GLY A 63 -7.85 22.83 11.17
N ALA A 64 -6.72 22.53 10.52
CA ALA A 64 -6.31 23.17 9.29
C ALA A 64 -7.29 22.90 8.13
N PRO A 65 -7.45 23.80 7.15
CA PRO A 65 -8.31 23.56 5.99
C PRO A 65 -7.85 22.34 5.18
N LEU A 66 -8.79 21.57 4.62
CA LEU A 66 -8.51 20.34 3.88
C LEU A 66 -7.43 20.50 2.79
N GLY A 67 -7.40 21.61 2.06
CA GLY A 67 -6.37 21.89 1.06
C GLY A 67 -4.93 21.95 1.63
N VAL A 68 -4.78 22.48 2.85
CA VAL A 68 -3.50 22.50 3.58
C VAL A 68 -3.15 21.10 4.06
N ILE A 69 -4.12 20.38 4.64
CA ILE A 69 -3.93 18.99 5.07
C ILE A 69 -3.46 18.14 3.88
N ARG A 70 -4.11 18.24 2.72
CA ARG A 70 -3.75 17.54 1.47
C ARG A 70 -2.31 17.82 1.03
N ALA A 71 -1.91 19.09 1.02
CA ALA A 71 -0.57 19.51 0.59
C ALA A 71 0.56 18.95 1.49
N VAL A 72 0.30 18.76 2.79
CA VAL A 72 1.25 18.18 3.75
C VAL A 72 1.18 16.65 3.79
N ALA A 73 -0.03 16.10 3.77
CA ALA A 73 -0.28 14.66 3.89
C ALA A 73 0.34 13.88 2.74
N TRP A 74 0.16 14.31 1.49
CA TRP A 74 0.68 13.60 0.32
C TRP A 74 2.20 13.34 0.37
N PRO A 75 3.07 14.35 0.52
CA PRO A 75 4.51 14.13 0.68
C PRO A 75 4.87 13.32 1.93
N GLY A 76 4.22 13.58 3.07
CA GLY A 76 4.54 12.91 4.33
C GLY A 76 4.16 11.44 4.36
N TYR A 77 3.03 11.08 3.78
CA TYR A 77 2.57 9.70 3.61
C TYR A 77 3.46 8.89 2.68
N LEU A 78 3.86 9.46 1.53
CA LEU A 78 4.85 8.82 0.66
C LEU A 78 6.19 8.66 1.38
N CYS A 79 6.57 9.61 2.22
CA CYS A 79 7.74 9.51 3.08
C CYS A 79 7.62 8.43 4.17
N ALA A 80 6.46 8.25 4.78
CA ALA A 80 6.20 7.16 5.72
C ALA A 80 6.44 5.79 5.07
N ALA A 81 5.82 5.56 3.90
CA ALA A 81 5.98 4.32 3.15
C ALA A 81 7.41 4.12 2.64
N LEU A 82 8.07 5.19 2.17
CA LEU A 82 9.46 5.12 1.72
C LEU A 82 10.42 4.80 2.86
N LEU A 83 10.27 5.43 4.03
CA LEU A 83 11.09 5.13 5.21
C LEU A 83 10.94 3.67 5.67
N LEU A 84 9.73 3.11 5.62
CA LEU A 84 9.46 1.70 5.90
C LEU A 84 10.24 0.78 4.93
N TYR A 85 10.13 0.99 3.61
CA TYR A 85 10.80 0.13 2.63
C TYR A 85 12.32 0.35 2.56
N LEU A 86 12.82 1.55 2.85
CA LEU A 86 14.25 1.79 3.04
C LEU A 86 14.78 1.03 4.26
N LEU A 87 14.06 1.05 5.40
CA LEU A 87 14.43 0.28 6.60
C LEU A 87 14.48 -1.22 6.30
N ILE A 88 13.43 -1.78 5.69
CA ILE A 88 13.36 -3.19 5.30
C ILE A 88 14.53 -3.54 4.36
N GLY A 89 14.76 -2.74 3.31
CA GLY A 89 15.83 -3.00 2.35
C GLY A 89 17.24 -2.90 2.97
N VAL A 90 17.43 -2.01 3.94
CA VAL A 90 18.66 -1.94 4.75
C VAL A 90 18.84 -3.20 5.60
N LEU A 91 17.80 -3.65 6.32
CA LEU A 91 17.85 -4.86 7.17
C LEU A 91 18.14 -6.13 6.35
N VAL A 92 17.49 -6.29 5.19
CA VAL A 92 17.82 -7.36 4.23
C VAL A 92 19.27 -7.23 3.75
N GLY A 93 19.72 -6.00 3.48
CA GLY A 93 21.11 -5.70 3.15
C GLY A 93 22.11 -6.13 4.24
N GLU A 94 21.78 -6.01 5.53
CA GLU A 94 22.64 -6.46 6.63
C GLU A 94 22.83 -7.98 6.64
N VAL A 95 21.81 -8.75 6.26
CA VAL A 95 21.86 -10.22 6.13
C VAL A 95 22.62 -10.64 4.87
N VAL A 96 22.36 -9.99 3.73
CA VAL A 96 22.89 -10.40 2.42
C VAL A 96 24.35 -9.95 2.20
N ARG A 97 24.75 -8.77 2.68
CA ARG A 97 26.10 -8.20 2.51
C ARG A 97 27.25 -9.10 3.00
N PRO A 98 27.23 -9.72 4.19
CA PRO A 98 28.30 -10.62 4.62
C PRO A 98 28.37 -11.90 3.77
N LEU A 99 27.25 -12.38 3.24
CA LEU A 99 27.21 -13.54 2.35
C LEU A 99 27.83 -13.21 0.98
N LEU A 100 27.47 -12.07 0.39
CA LEU A 100 28.08 -11.55 -0.84
C LEU A 100 29.59 -11.37 -0.70
N LEU A 101 30.06 -10.74 0.39
CA LEU A 101 31.49 -10.54 0.61
C LEU A 101 32.25 -11.86 0.76
N ARG A 102 31.69 -12.84 1.48
CA ARG A 102 32.26 -14.20 1.57
C ARG A 102 32.32 -14.90 0.20
N ALA A 103 31.27 -14.78 -0.61
CA ALA A 103 31.24 -15.38 -1.94
C ALA A 103 32.27 -14.75 -2.91
N LEU A 104 32.43 -13.42 -2.86
CA LEU A 104 33.46 -12.71 -3.63
C LEU A 104 34.87 -13.12 -3.20
N SER A 105 35.17 -13.15 -1.90
CA SER A 105 36.49 -13.58 -1.40
C SER A 105 36.83 -15.03 -1.75
N ARG A 106 35.84 -15.93 -1.82
CA ARG A 106 36.04 -17.31 -2.31
C ARG A 106 36.37 -17.36 -3.80
N ARG A 107 35.73 -16.50 -4.62
CA ARG A 107 36.07 -16.37 -6.05
C ARG A 107 37.48 -15.82 -6.25
N ASP A 108 37.84 -14.77 -5.53
CA ASP A 108 39.20 -14.19 -5.56
C ASP A 108 40.27 -15.25 -5.25
N ALA A 109 40.06 -16.07 -4.20
CA ALA A 109 40.97 -17.15 -3.83
C ALA A 109 41.06 -18.24 -4.91
N GLY A 110 39.94 -18.60 -5.55
CA GLY A 110 39.93 -19.56 -6.67
C GLY A 110 40.65 -19.02 -7.91
N THR A 111 40.44 -17.75 -8.27
CA THR A 111 41.13 -17.11 -9.40
C THR A 111 42.63 -16.98 -9.13
N ALA A 112 43.05 -16.63 -7.90
CA ALA A 112 44.45 -16.58 -7.51
C ALA A 112 45.11 -17.98 -7.57
N ALA A 113 44.41 -19.04 -7.18
CA ALA A 113 44.89 -20.41 -7.29
C ALA A 113 44.89 -20.98 -8.73
N THR A 114 44.36 -20.25 -9.70
CA THR A 114 44.35 -20.63 -11.14
C THR A 114 45.26 -19.71 -11.98
N ALA A 115 45.94 -18.75 -11.37
CA ALA A 115 46.98 -17.99 -12.06
C ALA A 115 48.21 -18.90 -12.25
N PRO A 116 48.79 -19.00 -13.46
CA PRO A 116 50.02 -19.78 -13.66
C PRO A 116 51.15 -19.15 -12.85
N GLU A 117 51.95 -19.99 -12.17
CA GLU A 117 53.15 -19.52 -11.49
C GLU A 117 54.11 -18.86 -12.48
N PRO A 118 54.84 -17.80 -12.09
CA PRO A 118 55.83 -17.19 -12.96
C PRO A 118 56.96 -18.19 -13.18
N SER A 119 57.20 -18.57 -14.43
CA SER A 119 58.28 -19.49 -14.80
C SER A 119 59.62 -18.99 -14.27
N GLU A 120 60.28 -19.79 -13.43
CA GLU A 120 61.69 -19.61 -13.11
C GLU A 120 62.50 -19.69 -14.41
N VAL A 121 63.39 -18.71 -14.60
CA VAL A 121 64.29 -18.64 -15.76
C VAL A 121 65.45 -19.60 -15.50
N PRO A 122 65.71 -20.59 -16.37
CA PRO A 122 66.87 -21.46 -16.21
C PRO A 122 68.17 -20.70 -16.51
N GLU A 123 69.14 -20.76 -15.60
CA GLU A 123 70.50 -20.35 -15.91
C GLU A 123 71.10 -21.28 -16.98
N THR A 124 71.86 -20.70 -17.91
CA THR A 124 72.52 -21.40 -19.01
C THR A 124 73.76 -22.15 -18.53
N SER A 125 73.87 -23.44 -18.86
CA SER A 125 75.13 -24.16 -18.90
C SER A 125 75.20 -25.02 -20.16
N ASP A 126 76.19 -24.74 -21.00
CA ASP A 126 76.49 -25.50 -22.22
C ASP A 126 77.22 -26.83 -21.93
N ALA A 127 77.40 -27.60 -23.02
CA ALA A 127 78.39 -28.68 -23.24
C ALA A 127 78.02 -30.15 -22.94
N GLU A 128 77.43 -30.78 -23.97
CA GLU A 128 78.08 -31.84 -24.78
C GLU A 128 78.15 -33.33 -24.30
N THR A 129 77.17 -34.11 -24.78
CA THR A 129 77.31 -35.35 -25.58
C THR A 129 78.07 -36.59 -25.04
N THR A 130 77.36 -37.71 -24.77
CA THR A 130 77.34 -38.95 -25.62
C THR A 130 76.48 -40.11 -25.06
N HIS A 131 75.78 -40.81 -25.99
CA HIS A 131 75.27 -42.21 -26.07
C HIS A 131 75.28 -43.18 -24.85
N ALA A 132 74.41 -44.19 -24.71
CA ALA A 132 73.15 -44.66 -25.37
C ALA A 132 72.53 -45.78 -24.46
N THR A 133 71.24 -46.13 -24.46
CA THR A 133 70.56 -47.05 -25.43
C THR A 133 69.08 -47.22 -25.00
N ALA A 134 68.17 -47.59 -25.92
CA ALA A 134 66.70 -47.60 -25.71
C ALA A 134 66.00 -48.92 -26.10
N VAL A 135 64.76 -49.13 -25.62
CA VAL A 135 63.66 -49.99 -26.14
C VAL A 135 62.32 -49.48 -25.53
N ALA A 136 61.13 -49.42 -26.14
CA ALA A 136 60.70 -49.22 -27.54
C ALA A 136 59.22 -48.71 -27.57
N ARG A 137 58.75 -48.29 -28.75
CA ARG A 137 57.43 -47.70 -29.12
C ARG A 137 56.38 -48.80 -29.51
N PRO A 138 55.14 -48.53 -30.04
CA PRO A 138 54.62 -47.31 -30.69
C PRO A 138 53.17 -46.86 -30.36
N SER A 139 52.76 -45.76 -31.01
CA SER A 139 51.40 -45.20 -31.10
C SER A 139 51.08 -44.90 -32.59
N ALA A 140 49.79 -44.85 -32.94
CA ALA A 140 49.20 -44.27 -34.16
C ALA A 140 47.70 -44.03 -33.91
N GLY A 141 46.99 -43.11 -34.58
CA GLY A 141 47.36 -42.19 -35.66
C GLY A 141 46.23 -41.17 -35.93
N ASP A 142 46.49 -40.21 -36.81
CA ASP A 142 45.70 -38.97 -37.00
C ASP A 142 44.57 -39.08 -38.05
N SER A 143 43.91 -37.95 -38.35
CA SER A 143 42.59 -37.79 -38.97
C SER A 143 42.61 -36.87 -40.22
N THR A 144 41.59 -36.95 -41.09
CA THR A 144 41.15 -36.04 -42.22
C THR A 144 40.23 -36.83 -43.21
N PRO A 145 39.56 -36.24 -44.23
CA PRO A 145 38.76 -34.99 -44.28
C PRO A 145 37.41 -35.11 -45.08
N ASP A 146 36.69 -33.99 -45.19
CA ASP A 146 35.84 -33.47 -46.32
C ASP A 146 34.45 -34.03 -46.80
N GLU A 147 33.53 -33.05 -46.88
CA GLU A 147 32.56 -32.63 -47.93
C GLU A 147 31.42 -33.50 -48.59
N GLN A 148 30.27 -32.81 -48.75
CA GLN A 148 29.22 -32.85 -49.83
C GLN A 148 27.96 -33.79 -49.84
N VAL A 149 26.79 -33.11 -49.72
CA VAL A 149 25.66 -33.02 -50.69
C VAL A 149 24.44 -33.99 -50.68
N SER A 150 23.25 -33.35 -50.66
CA SER A 150 21.88 -33.76 -51.11
C SER A 150 21.04 -34.78 -50.31
N GLY A 151 19.75 -34.45 -50.07
CA GLY A 151 18.83 -35.34 -49.33
C GLY A 151 17.33 -35.00 -49.16
N THR A 152 16.75 -34.02 -49.89
CA THR A 152 15.32 -34.02 -50.35
C THR A 152 14.12 -34.10 -49.35
N ARG A 153 13.28 -33.05 -49.37
CA ARG A 153 11.80 -32.98 -49.18
C ARG A 153 11.10 -33.21 -47.80
N ALA A 154 10.47 -32.10 -47.37
CA ALA A 154 9.00 -31.86 -47.31
C ALA A 154 8.12 -32.37 -46.13
N ALA A 155 7.30 -31.42 -45.64
CA ALA A 155 5.93 -31.57 -45.11
C ALA A 155 5.72 -32.42 -43.83
N ALA A 156 4.69 -32.18 -43.00
CA ALA A 156 3.85 -31.00 -42.74
C ALA A 156 3.17 -31.18 -41.36
N ALA A 157 2.53 -30.10 -40.88
CA ALA A 157 1.61 -29.99 -39.75
C ALA A 157 1.05 -31.26 -39.06
N GLY A 158 1.00 -31.22 -37.72
CA GLY A 158 -0.33 -31.18 -37.08
C GLY A 158 -0.63 -32.08 -35.87
N VAL A 159 -1.13 -31.41 -34.81
CA VAL A 159 -2.34 -31.76 -34.03
C VAL A 159 -2.26 -32.78 -32.86
N ALA A 160 -2.71 -32.28 -31.70
CA ALA A 160 -3.41 -32.89 -30.56
C ALA A 160 -2.69 -33.77 -29.49
N SER A 161 -3.14 -33.54 -28.25
CA SER A 161 -2.95 -34.30 -26.99
C SER A 161 -3.74 -35.63 -26.99
N PRO A 162 -3.65 -36.49 -25.95
CA PRO A 162 -4.61 -36.37 -24.83
C PRO A 162 -4.23 -36.95 -23.43
N THR A 163 -4.94 -36.45 -22.39
CA THR A 163 -5.54 -37.07 -21.16
C THR A 163 -4.96 -38.27 -20.38
N GLY A 164 -5.19 -38.25 -19.05
CA GLY A 164 -5.33 -39.40 -18.11
C GLY A 164 -4.58 -39.14 -16.78
N VAL A 165 -5.15 -39.02 -15.56
CA VAL A 165 -6.27 -39.64 -14.81
C VAL A 165 -5.98 -41.07 -14.28
N THR A 166 -5.81 -41.18 -12.95
CA THR A 166 -6.07 -42.28 -11.99
C THR A 166 -5.36 -41.90 -10.68
N GLY A 167 -5.69 -42.38 -9.46
CA GLY A 167 -6.74 -43.26 -8.96
C GLY A 167 -6.55 -43.44 -7.44
N ALA A 168 -7.61 -43.71 -6.66
CA ALA A 168 -7.57 -43.76 -5.19
C ALA A 168 -7.46 -45.19 -4.61
N ALA A 169 -7.07 -45.33 -3.32
CA ALA A 169 -7.69 -46.21 -2.30
C ALA A 169 -6.75 -46.48 -1.08
N GLY A 170 -7.35 -46.75 0.10
CA GLY A 170 -6.66 -47.33 1.27
C GLY A 170 -7.35 -47.02 2.61
N VAL A 171 -7.97 -48.01 3.27
CA VAL A 171 -8.77 -47.90 4.51
C VAL A 171 -8.49 -49.09 5.44
N GLU A 172 -8.40 -48.86 6.76
CA GLU A 172 -8.60 -49.75 7.95
C GLU A 172 -7.96 -49.04 9.19
N GLY A 173 -8.20 -49.27 10.49
CA GLY A 173 -9.09 -50.15 11.29
C GLY A 173 -8.41 -50.52 12.63
N VAL A 174 -9.02 -50.73 13.82
CA VAL A 174 -10.38 -50.58 14.40
C VAL A 174 -10.25 -50.53 15.96
N ALA A 175 -11.18 -49.85 16.67
CA ALA A 175 -11.44 -49.87 18.14
C ALA A 175 -10.41 -49.25 19.13
N GLY A 176 -10.78 -48.77 20.34
CA GLY A 176 -12.11 -48.55 20.95
C GLY A 176 -12.09 -48.61 22.50
N ARG A 177 -12.93 -47.82 23.20
CA ARG A 177 -13.38 -48.05 24.61
C ARG A 177 -14.44 -47.03 25.07
N GLU A 178 -15.49 -47.54 25.72
CA GLU A 178 -16.46 -46.81 26.58
C GLU A 178 -15.86 -46.68 28.01
N SER A 179 -16.44 -46.07 29.06
CA SER A 179 -17.82 -45.61 29.34
C SER A 179 -17.86 -44.60 30.52
N ALA A 180 -18.92 -43.79 30.55
CA ALA A 180 -19.66 -43.20 31.70
C ALA A 180 -18.99 -42.85 33.05
N ASP A 181 -19.30 -41.65 33.58
CA ASP A 181 -20.20 -41.55 34.76
C ASP A 181 -20.91 -40.16 34.83
N ALA A 182 -21.95 -40.03 35.66
CA ALA A 182 -22.87 -38.89 35.71
C ALA A 182 -22.80 -38.07 37.02
N ALA A 183 -23.18 -36.78 36.96
CA ALA A 183 -23.55 -35.97 38.13
C ALA A 183 -24.54 -34.84 37.76
N GLU A 184 -25.52 -34.60 38.64
CA GLU A 184 -26.69 -33.72 38.46
C GLU A 184 -26.46 -32.25 38.93
N PRO A 185 -27.42 -31.31 38.72
CA PRO A 185 -27.16 -29.87 38.71
C PRO A 185 -27.28 -29.16 40.07
N GLN A 186 -26.81 -27.92 40.13
CA GLN A 186 -27.15 -26.96 41.19
C GLN A 186 -27.91 -25.72 40.64
N LYS A 187 -28.91 -25.28 41.42
CA LYS A 187 -29.75 -24.09 41.21
C LYS A 187 -29.90 -23.37 42.58
N PRO A 188 -30.57 -22.20 42.70
CA PRO A 188 -29.89 -20.91 42.73
C PRO A 188 -30.06 -20.15 44.07
N SER A 189 -29.33 -19.04 44.22
CA SER A 189 -29.56 -17.99 45.24
C SER A 189 -28.98 -16.66 44.72
N GLY A 190 -29.64 -15.50 44.82
CA GLY A 190 -31.00 -15.23 45.30
C GLY A 190 -31.36 -13.74 45.22
N SER A 191 -32.66 -13.46 45.02
CA SER A 191 -33.40 -12.21 45.30
C SER A 191 -32.71 -10.83 45.23
N ALA A 192 -33.13 -10.03 44.24
CA ALA A 192 -33.62 -8.67 44.52
C ALA A 192 -34.71 -8.28 43.50
N ALA A 193 -35.94 -8.11 43.95
CA ALA A 193 -37.06 -7.64 43.12
C ALA A 193 -37.66 -6.36 43.72
N VAL A 194 -37.74 -5.28 42.93
CA VAL A 194 -38.60 -4.13 43.25
C VAL A 194 -39.31 -3.65 41.98
N GLN A 195 -40.57 -4.05 41.87
CA GLN A 195 -41.74 -3.35 41.31
C GLN A 195 -41.68 -2.79 39.88
N ALA A 196 -42.52 -3.40 39.03
CA ALA A 196 -43.09 -2.77 37.85
C ALA A 196 -44.09 -1.67 38.21
N SER A 197 -44.26 -0.70 37.31
CA SER A 197 -45.48 0.12 37.23
C SER A 197 -45.89 0.26 35.76
N ALA A 198 -46.91 -0.50 35.37
CA ALA A 198 -47.52 -0.36 34.06
C ALA A 198 -48.51 0.83 34.07
N ARG A 199 -48.49 1.65 33.02
CA ARG A 199 -49.66 2.45 32.63
C ARG A 199 -49.86 2.39 31.12
N ALA A 200 -51.01 1.85 30.72
CA ALA A 200 -51.53 2.02 29.38
C ALA A 200 -51.94 3.48 29.15
N GLY A 201 -51.72 3.98 27.93
CA GLY A 201 -52.14 5.32 27.49
C GLY A 201 -52.37 5.32 25.99
N THR A 202 -53.63 5.34 25.58
CA THR A 202 -54.05 5.32 24.17
C THR A 202 -53.83 6.65 23.46
N ALA A 203 -53.24 6.55 22.26
CA ALA A 203 -53.48 7.35 21.04
C ALA A 203 -53.89 8.85 21.13
N VAL A 204 -53.10 9.72 20.49
CA VAL A 204 -53.58 10.83 19.62
C VAL A 204 -52.56 11.10 18.50
N LEU A 205 -53.04 11.21 17.25
CA LEU A 205 -52.31 11.78 16.10
C LEU A 205 -52.48 13.31 16.05
N PRO A 206 -51.46 14.08 15.61
CA PRO A 206 -51.65 15.35 14.92
C PRO A 206 -51.55 15.19 13.40
N LYS A 207 -52.54 15.72 12.67
CA LYS A 207 -52.54 15.89 11.20
C LYS A 207 -51.90 17.25 10.83
N PRO A 208 -51.52 17.49 9.56
CA PRO A 208 -50.57 18.54 9.18
C PRO A 208 -51.18 19.95 9.16
N VAL A 209 -50.32 20.96 9.35
CA VAL A 209 -50.65 22.38 9.18
C VAL A 209 -50.35 22.83 7.75
N SER A 210 -51.25 23.66 7.21
CA SER A 210 -51.32 24.05 5.80
C SER A 210 -50.35 25.17 5.40
N THR A 211 -50.03 25.20 4.11
CA THR A 211 -49.51 26.38 3.39
C THR A 211 -50.46 27.58 3.44
N PRO A 212 -49.92 28.79 3.30
CA PRO A 212 -50.56 29.87 2.56
C PRO A 212 -49.83 30.12 1.22
N GLN A 213 -50.62 30.37 0.17
CA GLN A 213 -50.14 30.78 -1.15
C GLN A 213 -50.65 32.20 -1.47
N SER A 214 -49.97 32.86 -2.42
CA SER A 214 -50.48 33.96 -3.26
C SER A 214 -50.38 35.40 -2.73
N ALA A 215 -49.44 36.14 -3.31
CA ALA A 215 -49.70 37.46 -3.89
C ALA A 215 -48.79 37.67 -5.11
N GLU A 216 -49.38 37.88 -6.29
CA GLU A 216 -48.69 38.16 -7.55
C GLU A 216 -48.43 39.67 -7.72
N SER A 217 -47.32 40.02 -8.38
CA SER A 217 -47.17 41.15 -9.32
C SER A 217 -45.69 41.29 -9.69
N ALA A 218 -45.21 41.57 -10.90
CA ALA A 218 -45.61 41.38 -12.30
C ALA A 218 -44.59 42.19 -13.13
N ALA A 219 -44.20 41.67 -14.31
CA ALA A 219 -43.52 42.38 -15.42
C ALA A 219 -42.09 42.95 -15.22
N GLY A 220 -41.25 42.83 -16.27
CA GLY A 220 -39.93 43.48 -16.34
C GLY A 220 -38.89 42.83 -17.26
N SER A 221 -39.17 42.66 -18.56
CA SER A 221 -38.18 42.16 -19.54
C SER A 221 -37.17 43.24 -19.97
N ALA A 222 -35.90 42.87 -20.20
CA ALA A 222 -35.16 43.16 -21.45
C ALA A 222 -33.65 42.81 -21.36
N ASP A 223 -33.18 41.99 -22.30
CA ASP A 223 -31.84 42.10 -22.90
C ASP A 223 -31.94 43.13 -24.05
N PRO A 224 -30.92 43.97 -24.31
CA PRO A 224 -30.09 43.68 -25.49
C PRO A 224 -28.60 44.08 -25.36
N GLY A 225 -27.72 43.34 -26.05
CA GLY A 225 -26.32 43.73 -26.27
C GLY A 225 -26.11 44.80 -27.36
N GLY A 226 -24.97 45.52 -27.35
CA GLY A 226 -24.73 46.61 -28.33
C GLY A 226 -23.41 47.40 -28.27
N ARG A 227 -22.27 46.73 -28.52
CA ARG A 227 -20.98 47.22 -29.08
C ARG A 227 -20.91 48.65 -29.72
N ALA A 228 -19.98 49.53 -29.26
CA ALA A 228 -19.13 50.46 -30.07
C ALA A 228 -18.16 51.30 -29.16
N VAL A 229 -16.82 51.23 -29.25
CA VAL A 229 -15.85 51.96 -30.13
C VAL A 229 -15.47 53.40 -29.72
N THR A 230 -14.22 53.57 -29.25
CA THR A 230 -13.21 54.64 -29.56
C THR A 230 -11.98 54.35 -28.67
N ALA A 231 -10.75 54.06 -29.11
CA ALA A 231 -9.87 54.47 -30.22
C ALA A 231 -9.01 55.73 -29.93
N THR A 232 -7.72 55.67 -30.34
CA THR A 232 -6.65 56.71 -30.34
C THR A 232 -5.57 56.57 -29.24
N THR A 233 -4.25 56.60 -29.49
CA THR A 233 -3.38 56.07 -30.59
C THR A 233 -1.95 55.94 -30.02
N ALA A 234 -1.13 55.02 -30.53
CA ALA A 234 0.34 55.09 -30.39
C ALA A 234 0.98 55.93 -31.52
N PRO A 235 2.24 56.36 -31.36
CA PRO A 235 3.18 56.14 -32.47
C PRO A 235 4.59 55.66 -32.04
N ASP A 236 5.29 55.14 -33.04
CA ASP A 236 6.69 54.69 -33.13
C ASP A 236 7.16 55.06 -34.56
N PRO A 237 8.45 55.06 -34.98
CA PRO A 237 9.75 55.03 -34.28
C PRO A 237 10.64 56.25 -34.56
N GLY A 238 11.84 56.31 -33.94
CA GLY A 238 12.91 57.25 -34.30
C GLY A 238 14.31 56.66 -34.08
N ARG A 239 15.24 56.85 -35.03
CA ARG A 239 16.57 56.20 -35.08
C ARG A 239 17.69 57.23 -35.22
N ALA A 240 18.87 56.87 -34.71
CA ALA A 240 20.21 57.34 -35.09
C ALA A 240 20.91 58.44 -34.25
N ASP A 241 22.22 58.19 -34.12
CA ASP A 241 23.37 59.09 -33.96
C ASP A 241 23.54 60.00 -32.73
N SER A 242 24.57 59.69 -31.91
CA SER A 242 25.86 60.39 -32.05
C SER A 242 26.97 59.78 -31.18
N ALA A 243 28.20 59.77 -31.69
CA ALA A 243 29.41 59.39 -30.97
C ALA A 243 30.52 60.43 -31.19
N ALA A 244 31.11 60.91 -30.09
CA ALA A 244 32.43 61.58 -30.01
C ALA A 244 32.79 61.64 -28.51
N ALA A 245 33.95 61.20 -27.98
CA ALA A 245 35.34 61.14 -28.45
C ALA A 245 36.12 62.46 -28.32
N ALA A 246 36.78 62.64 -27.16
CA ALA A 246 38.01 63.42 -26.94
C ALA A 246 38.70 62.82 -25.70
N GLN A 247 39.87 62.18 -25.82
CA GLN A 247 41.24 62.77 -25.78
C GLN A 247 41.57 63.43 -24.42
N GLY A 248 42.70 63.15 -23.76
CA GLY A 248 43.79 62.22 -24.09
C GLY A 248 45.04 62.44 -23.22
N SER A 249 46.14 61.79 -23.62
CA SER A 249 47.55 62.08 -23.27
C SER A 249 48.11 61.63 -21.91
N ALA A 250 49.00 60.64 -21.99
CA ALA A 250 50.14 60.48 -21.08
C ALA A 250 51.29 61.45 -21.44
N PRO A 251 52.34 61.52 -20.61
CA PRO A 251 53.70 61.58 -21.13
C PRO A 251 54.63 60.49 -20.55
N GLU A 252 55.82 60.39 -21.13
CA GLU A 252 56.77 59.26 -21.05
C GLU A 252 58.06 59.64 -20.25
N PRO A 253 59.27 59.07 -20.45
CA PRO A 253 59.99 58.30 -19.43
C PRO A 253 61.27 58.96 -18.85
N ALA A 254 61.92 58.29 -17.89
CA ALA A 254 63.34 58.52 -17.56
C ALA A 254 64.06 57.30 -16.93
N ASP A 255 65.31 57.15 -17.34
CA ASP A 255 66.24 56.02 -17.31
C ASP A 255 67.09 55.75 -16.02
N ILE A 256 67.66 54.54 -15.99
CA ILE A 256 69.00 54.13 -15.50
C ILE A 256 69.38 54.20 -13.99
N ALA A 257 69.73 53.02 -13.44
CA ALA A 257 70.92 52.79 -12.59
C ALA A 257 71.35 51.29 -12.65
N ALA A 258 72.65 50.99 -12.51
CA ALA A 258 73.25 49.66 -12.74
C ALA A 258 73.49 48.82 -11.46
N GLY A 259 73.77 47.51 -11.63
CA GLY A 259 74.03 46.51 -10.56
C GLY A 259 75.47 46.56 -9.98
N PRO A 260 76.15 45.42 -9.68
CA PRO A 260 75.78 44.00 -9.81
C PRO A 260 75.94 43.18 -8.49
N GLY A 261 75.58 41.88 -8.51
CA GLY A 261 75.82 40.95 -7.39
C GLY A 261 75.85 39.48 -7.82
N THR A 262 77.02 38.85 -7.81
CA THR A 262 77.26 37.47 -8.22
C THR A 262 76.94 36.45 -7.12
N GLY A 263 76.44 35.26 -7.48
CA GLY A 263 76.18 34.19 -6.51
C GLY A 263 75.73 32.86 -7.13
N VAL A 264 76.67 32.08 -7.68
CA VAL A 264 76.52 30.64 -7.95
C VAL A 264 77.22 29.89 -6.81
N PRO A 265 76.51 29.02 -6.05
CA PRO A 265 76.85 27.59 -6.06
C PRO A 265 75.66 26.66 -5.72
N PRO A 266 75.84 25.33 -5.71
CA PRO A 266 76.46 24.50 -6.75
C PRO A 266 75.48 23.43 -7.27
N ALA A 267 75.83 22.77 -8.37
CA ALA A 267 75.06 21.61 -8.86
C ALA A 267 75.23 20.40 -7.92
N GLY A 268 74.13 19.86 -7.41
CA GLY A 268 74.10 18.63 -6.62
C GLY A 268 72.69 18.35 -6.10
N GLN A 269 72.21 17.12 -6.27
CA GLN A 269 70.84 16.68 -5.92
C GLN A 269 69.70 17.25 -6.78
N ALA A 270 69.81 17.10 -8.10
CA ALA A 270 68.64 16.75 -8.90
C ALA A 270 68.23 15.30 -8.59
N GLN A 271 67.78 15.05 -7.35
CA GLN A 271 66.92 13.90 -7.11
C GLN A 271 65.56 14.25 -7.68
N GLU A 272 65.16 13.46 -8.66
CA GLU A 272 63.90 13.54 -9.38
C GLU A 272 62.73 13.35 -8.39
N GLN A 273 62.32 14.45 -7.75
CA GLN A 273 61.00 14.58 -7.16
C GLN A 273 60.01 14.61 -8.32
N ALA A 274 59.74 13.44 -8.88
CA ALA A 274 58.56 13.22 -9.69
C ALA A 274 57.36 13.61 -8.82
N GLU A 275 56.76 14.76 -9.13
CA GLU A 275 55.50 15.19 -8.56
C GLU A 275 54.52 14.05 -8.77
N THR A 276 54.30 13.29 -7.71
CA THR A 276 53.42 12.14 -7.76
C THR A 276 52.03 12.72 -7.68
N GLU A 277 51.48 13.11 -8.84
CA GLU A 277 50.07 13.45 -8.96
C GLU A 277 49.28 12.40 -8.18
N PRO A 278 48.39 12.81 -7.26
CA PRO A 278 47.73 11.87 -6.36
C PRO A 278 46.76 11.01 -7.16
N ARG A 279 47.28 9.89 -7.72
CA ARG A 279 46.50 8.87 -8.43
C ARG A 279 45.25 8.60 -7.61
N PRO A 280 44.04 8.81 -8.16
CA PRO A 280 42.82 8.71 -7.39
C PRO A 280 42.75 7.31 -6.76
N ARG A 281 42.78 7.27 -5.42
CA ARG A 281 42.87 5.99 -4.68
C ARG A 281 41.71 5.09 -5.13
N PRO A 282 41.98 3.87 -5.60
CA PRO A 282 40.93 2.99 -6.12
C PRO A 282 39.88 2.75 -5.04
N ILE A 283 38.61 2.90 -5.40
CA ILE A 283 37.48 2.71 -4.49
C ILE A 283 37.59 1.30 -3.89
N SER A 284 37.63 1.20 -2.55
CA SER A 284 37.72 -0.10 -1.90
C SER A 284 36.51 -0.97 -2.30
N ARG A 285 36.74 -2.25 -2.57
CA ARG A 285 35.67 -3.20 -2.95
C ARG A 285 34.49 -3.16 -1.97
N ARG A 286 34.78 -2.96 -0.67
CA ARG A 286 33.78 -2.77 0.38
C ARG A 286 32.93 -1.51 0.16
N LEU A 287 33.53 -0.36 -0.17
CA LEU A 287 32.79 0.87 -0.45
C LEU A 287 31.97 0.77 -1.75
N PHE A 288 32.51 0.15 -2.80
CA PHE A 288 31.77 -0.11 -4.04
C PHE A 288 30.52 -0.96 -3.80
N VAL A 289 30.67 -2.12 -3.13
CA VAL A 289 29.54 -3.00 -2.77
C VAL A 289 28.53 -2.28 -1.88
N SER A 290 28.97 -1.42 -0.96
CA SER A 290 28.08 -0.67 -0.07
C SER A 290 27.27 0.40 -0.82
N ARG A 291 27.88 1.10 -1.78
CA ARG A 291 27.19 2.06 -2.66
C ARG A 291 26.20 1.36 -3.59
N LEU A 292 26.58 0.23 -4.17
CA LEU A 292 25.69 -0.57 -5.02
C LEU A 292 24.48 -1.09 -4.21
N ALA A 293 24.71 -1.63 -3.01
CA ALA A 293 23.64 -2.09 -2.13
C ALA A 293 22.71 -0.95 -1.71
N ALA A 294 23.24 0.21 -1.30
CA ALA A 294 22.43 1.37 -0.94
C ALA A 294 21.61 1.90 -2.13
N GLY A 295 22.23 1.99 -3.32
CA GLY A 295 21.52 2.38 -4.56
C GLY A 295 20.40 1.41 -4.92
N ALA A 296 20.66 0.10 -4.83
CA ALA A 296 19.64 -0.94 -5.04
C ALA A 296 18.51 -0.87 -4.00
N THR A 297 18.83 -0.63 -2.72
CA THR A 297 17.83 -0.41 -1.65
C THR A 297 16.93 0.79 -1.95
N VAL A 298 17.51 1.93 -2.32
CA VAL A 298 16.74 3.15 -2.66
C VAL A 298 15.88 2.92 -3.90
N ALA A 299 16.42 2.31 -4.95
CA ALA A 299 15.68 2.01 -6.17
C ALA A 299 14.52 1.02 -5.92
N ALA A 300 14.76 -0.04 -5.14
CA ALA A 300 13.73 -1.01 -4.77
C ALA A 300 12.62 -0.36 -3.93
N ALA A 301 12.98 0.41 -2.89
CA ALA A 301 12.00 1.08 -2.04
C ALA A 301 11.14 2.09 -2.84
N ALA A 302 11.77 2.88 -3.72
CA ALA A 302 11.06 3.81 -4.59
C ALA A 302 10.16 3.09 -5.60
N ALA A 303 10.59 1.96 -6.16
CA ALA A 303 9.77 1.14 -7.05
C ALA A 303 8.57 0.51 -6.31
N THR A 304 8.78 -0.04 -5.11
CA THR A 304 7.72 -0.61 -4.26
C THR A 304 6.68 0.44 -3.87
N VAL A 305 7.11 1.62 -3.40
CA VAL A 305 6.18 2.73 -3.09
C VAL A 305 5.47 3.22 -4.36
N GLY A 306 6.20 3.44 -5.46
CA GLY A 306 5.63 3.95 -6.71
C GLY A 306 4.58 3.01 -7.31
N THR A 307 4.87 1.71 -7.39
CA THR A 307 3.93 0.68 -7.87
C THR A 307 2.73 0.52 -6.94
N GLY A 308 2.94 0.50 -5.63
CA GLY A 308 1.85 0.45 -4.65
C GLY A 308 0.96 1.69 -4.66
N THR A 309 1.52 2.87 -4.92
CA THR A 309 0.77 4.13 -5.07
C THR A 309 -0.04 4.14 -6.35
N TYR A 310 0.58 3.73 -7.47
CA TYR A 310 -0.07 3.60 -8.76
C TYR A 310 -1.24 2.61 -8.70
N GLY A 311 -1.09 1.48 -7.99
CA GLY A 311 -2.17 0.53 -7.75
C GLY A 311 -3.40 1.16 -7.10
N VAL A 312 -3.22 1.87 -5.98
CA VAL A 312 -4.32 2.56 -5.29
C VAL A 312 -4.97 3.63 -6.17
N LEU A 313 -4.16 4.47 -6.82
CA LEU A 313 -4.67 5.61 -7.60
C LEU A 313 -5.50 5.20 -8.82
N ASN A 314 -5.20 4.06 -9.45
CA ASN A 314 -6.00 3.54 -10.57
C ASN A 314 -7.37 3.01 -10.17
N GLY A 315 -7.63 2.83 -8.87
CA GLY A 315 -8.89 2.29 -8.35
C GLY A 315 -8.83 0.79 -8.03
N PRO A 316 -9.83 0.27 -7.30
CA PRO A 316 -9.85 -1.11 -6.83
C PRO A 316 -10.07 -2.12 -7.95
N MET A 317 -9.50 -3.32 -7.78
CA MET A 317 -9.73 -4.46 -8.66
C MET A 317 -11.10 -5.10 -8.38
N VAL A 318 -11.80 -5.60 -9.40
CA VAL A 318 -13.03 -6.38 -9.18
C VAL A 318 -12.69 -7.83 -8.87
N ARG A 319 -12.96 -8.26 -7.63
CA ARG A 319 -12.87 -9.67 -7.22
C ARG A 319 -14.24 -10.34 -7.36
N ARG A 320 -14.28 -11.64 -7.66
CA ARG A 320 -15.52 -12.43 -7.71
C ARG A 320 -15.35 -13.67 -6.84
N VAL A 321 -16.35 -13.96 -6.01
CA VAL A 321 -16.36 -15.07 -5.05
C VAL A 321 -17.74 -15.69 -5.05
N THR A 322 -17.81 -17.01 -5.15
CA THR A 322 -19.06 -17.78 -5.03
C THR A 322 -19.23 -18.20 -3.58
N VAL A 323 -20.39 -17.96 -2.99
CA VAL A 323 -20.67 -18.26 -1.57
C VAL A 323 -21.88 -19.19 -1.46
N PRO A 324 -21.67 -20.48 -1.11
CA PRO A 324 -22.75 -21.42 -0.93
C PRO A 324 -23.45 -21.23 0.42
N LEU A 325 -24.78 -21.12 0.42
CA LEU A 325 -25.58 -20.95 1.64
C LEU A 325 -26.62 -22.07 1.76
N ALA A 326 -26.65 -22.75 2.91
CA ALA A 326 -27.55 -23.87 3.18
C ALA A 326 -29.04 -23.46 3.19
N LYS A 327 -29.33 -22.28 3.73
CA LYS A 327 -30.70 -21.76 3.92
C LYS A 327 -31.19 -20.85 2.79
N LEU A 328 -30.40 -20.68 1.72
CA LEU A 328 -30.80 -19.87 0.57
C LEU A 328 -31.70 -20.70 -0.35
N PRO A 329 -32.92 -20.25 -0.69
CA PRO A 329 -33.80 -20.96 -1.61
C PRO A 329 -33.27 -20.92 -3.05
N ALA A 330 -33.74 -21.84 -3.90
CA ALA A 330 -33.34 -21.91 -5.30
C ALA A 330 -33.60 -20.61 -6.10
N SER A 331 -34.57 -19.79 -5.69
CA SER A 331 -34.84 -18.46 -6.27
C SER A 331 -33.74 -17.43 -6.00
N GLY A 332 -32.94 -17.61 -4.94
CA GLY A 332 -31.79 -16.77 -4.62
C GLY A 332 -30.50 -17.16 -5.35
N GLN A 333 -30.51 -18.23 -6.17
CA GLN A 333 -29.35 -18.71 -6.92
C GLN A 333 -28.80 -17.62 -7.86
N GLY A 334 -27.50 -17.33 -7.77
CA GLY A 334 -26.83 -16.34 -8.61
C GLY A 334 -27.09 -14.89 -8.20
N PHE A 335 -27.65 -14.65 -7.01
CA PHE A 335 -27.83 -13.30 -6.47
C PHE A 335 -26.47 -12.64 -6.22
N ARG A 336 -26.23 -11.43 -6.76
CA ARG A 336 -24.91 -10.76 -6.68
C ARG A 336 -24.91 -9.56 -5.74
N ILE A 337 -24.29 -9.72 -4.58
CA ILE A 337 -23.93 -8.63 -3.67
C ILE A 337 -22.59 -8.05 -4.13
N THR A 338 -22.49 -6.74 -4.35
CA THR A 338 -21.17 -6.08 -4.46
C THR A 338 -20.82 -5.43 -3.13
N LEU A 339 -19.83 -6.00 -2.46
CA LEU A 339 -19.24 -5.50 -1.22
C LEU A 339 -18.20 -4.42 -1.52
N LEU A 340 -18.40 -3.29 -0.86
CA LEU A 340 -17.57 -2.10 -0.85
C LEU A 340 -17.25 -1.75 0.61
N SER A 341 -16.01 -1.37 0.90
CA SER A 341 -15.56 -0.99 2.25
C SER A 341 -14.28 -0.16 2.16
N ASP A 342 -13.91 0.52 3.24
CA ASP A 342 -12.58 1.10 3.48
C ASP A 342 -12.12 2.01 2.32
N LEU A 343 -12.94 3.00 1.97
CA LEU A 343 -12.63 3.99 0.93
C LEU A 343 -11.64 5.05 1.44
N HIS A 344 -11.74 5.44 2.72
CA HIS A 344 -10.94 6.51 3.36
C HIS A 344 -10.78 7.76 2.49
N LEU A 345 -11.91 8.31 2.04
CA LEU A 345 -11.94 9.61 1.38
C LEU A 345 -11.51 10.70 2.37
N GLY A 346 -10.52 11.52 1.99
CA GLY A 346 -9.78 12.33 2.94
C GLY A 346 -8.60 13.09 2.31
N PRO A 347 -7.46 13.18 3.03
CA PRO A 347 -6.27 13.89 2.54
C PRO A 347 -5.57 13.22 1.35
N ALA A 348 -5.55 11.89 1.28
CA ALA A 348 -4.88 11.17 0.21
C ALA A 348 -5.82 10.90 -0.98
N LEU A 349 -6.95 10.26 -0.71
CA LEU A 349 -7.95 9.90 -1.72
C LEU A 349 -9.12 10.88 -1.65
N GLY A 350 -9.70 11.24 -2.80
CA GLY A 350 -10.75 12.25 -2.87
C GLY A 350 -11.77 11.99 -3.95
N ARG A 351 -12.53 13.02 -4.32
CA ARG A 351 -13.67 12.93 -5.24
C ARG A 351 -13.41 12.12 -6.50
N GLY A 352 -12.31 12.37 -7.21
CA GLY A 352 -11.98 11.66 -8.45
C GLY A 352 -11.67 10.17 -8.23
N PHE A 353 -11.25 9.76 -7.04
CA PHE A 353 -11.13 8.36 -6.64
C PHE A 353 -12.51 7.76 -6.33
N ALA A 354 -13.37 8.47 -5.59
CA ALA A 354 -14.77 8.05 -5.36
C ALA A 354 -15.53 7.84 -6.69
N GLU A 355 -15.35 8.72 -7.67
CA GLU A 355 -15.92 8.59 -9.01
C GLU A 355 -15.46 7.30 -9.72
N ARG A 356 -14.18 6.92 -9.59
CA ARG A 356 -13.67 5.64 -10.11
C ARG A 356 -14.26 4.43 -9.37
N VAL A 357 -14.35 4.49 -8.04
CA VAL A 357 -14.97 3.42 -7.23
C VAL A 357 -16.43 3.19 -7.66
N VAL A 358 -17.22 4.25 -7.83
CA VAL A 358 -18.62 4.18 -8.26
C VAL A 358 -18.73 3.61 -9.68
N GLN A 359 -17.84 3.99 -10.60
CA GLN A 359 -17.78 3.39 -11.94
C GLN A 359 -17.47 1.89 -11.88
N THR A 360 -16.49 1.48 -11.07
CA THR A 360 -16.14 0.07 -10.85
C THR A 360 -17.31 -0.73 -10.27
N VAL A 361 -17.94 -0.24 -9.20
CA VAL A 361 -19.10 -0.89 -8.55
C VAL A 361 -20.28 -1.00 -9.52
N ASN A 362 -20.68 0.09 -10.18
CA ASN A 362 -21.79 0.04 -11.14
C ASN A 362 -21.48 -0.90 -12.34
N GLY A 363 -20.20 -1.01 -12.72
CA GLY A 363 -19.72 -1.93 -13.74
C GLY A 363 -19.92 -3.42 -13.39
N THR A 364 -20.04 -3.79 -12.10
CA THR A 364 -20.35 -5.17 -11.69
C THR A 364 -21.83 -5.55 -11.92
N ARG A 365 -22.70 -4.55 -12.17
CA ARG A 365 -24.16 -4.67 -12.29
C ARG A 365 -24.79 -5.39 -11.08
N PRO A 366 -24.63 -4.88 -9.85
CA PRO A 366 -25.05 -5.55 -8.64
C PRO A 366 -26.57 -5.69 -8.52
N ASP A 367 -27.01 -6.77 -7.87
CA ASP A 367 -28.37 -6.88 -7.37
C ASP A 367 -28.55 -6.05 -6.10
N LEU A 368 -27.53 -6.03 -5.24
CA LEU A 368 -27.44 -5.25 -4.02
C LEU A 368 -26.01 -4.75 -3.81
N ILE A 369 -25.85 -3.53 -3.30
CA ILE A 369 -24.54 -3.03 -2.84
C ILE A 369 -24.51 -3.08 -1.32
N ALA A 370 -23.48 -3.71 -0.76
CA ALA A 370 -23.20 -3.73 0.67
C ALA A 370 -22.00 -2.81 0.92
N VAL A 371 -22.18 -1.80 1.78
CA VAL A 371 -21.16 -0.83 2.15
C VAL A 371 -20.80 -1.05 3.62
N ALA A 372 -19.66 -1.69 3.88
CA ALA A 372 -19.27 -2.16 5.20
C ALA A 372 -18.35 -1.18 5.95
N GLY A 373 -18.72 0.10 6.00
CA GLY A 373 -18.00 1.12 6.78
C GLY A 373 -16.82 1.81 6.09
N ASP A 374 -16.23 2.75 6.83
CA ASP A 374 -15.02 3.51 6.52
C ASP A 374 -15.06 4.22 5.15
N LEU A 375 -16.05 5.09 5.00
CA LEU A 375 -16.23 5.95 3.84
C LEU A 375 -15.17 7.06 3.80
N ALA A 376 -14.82 7.65 4.95
CA ALA A 376 -14.01 8.87 5.00
C ALA A 376 -13.19 9.07 6.28
N ASP A 377 -12.08 9.79 6.14
CA ASP A 377 -11.15 10.19 7.21
C ASP A 377 -11.37 11.67 7.62
N GLY A 378 -12.54 11.98 8.19
CA GLY A 378 -12.88 13.33 8.65
C GLY A 378 -14.39 13.56 8.79
N ARG A 379 -14.81 14.73 9.27
CA ARG A 379 -16.24 15.06 9.43
C ARG A 379 -16.94 15.29 8.10
N VAL A 380 -18.26 15.12 8.05
CA VAL A 380 -19.06 15.35 6.84
C VAL A 380 -18.89 16.78 6.33
N ALA A 381 -18.87 17.78 7.21
CA ALA A 381 -18.66 19.18 6.83
C ALA A 381 -17.41 19.41 5.95
N ASP A 382 -16.33 18.67 6.21
CA ASP A 382 -15.07 18.74 5.46
C ASP A 382 -15.08 17.80 4.23
N MET A 383 -15.80 16.68 4.30
CA MET A 383 -15.74 15.56 3.33
C MET A 383 -16.89 15.53 2.30
N ARG A 384 -17.98 16.29 2.49
CA ARG A 384 -19.22 16.23 1.68
C ARG A 384 -18.98 16.31 0.16
N SER A 385 -18.05 17.13 -0.31
CA SER A 385 -17.72 17.25 -1.75
C SER A 385 -16.98 16.04 -2.33
N GLU A 386 -16.25 15.33 -1.47
CA GLU A 386 -15.40 14.18 -1.78
C GLU A 386 -16.22 12.89 -1.84
N VAL A 387 -17.18 12.72 -0.91
CA VAL A 387 -18.10 11.57 -0.85
C VAL A 387 -19.33 11.70 -1.75
N ALA A 388 -19.70 12.90 -2.18
CA ALA A 388 -20.85 13.15 -3.06
C ALA A 388 -20.99 12.23 -4.30
N PRO A 389 -19.91 11.75 -4.97
CA PRO A 389 -20.03 10.77 -6.05
C PRO A 389 -20.72 9.46 -5.66
N LEU A 390 -20.71 9.07 -4.37
CA LEU A 390 -21.33 7.83 -3.88
C LEU A 390 -22.86 7.81 -4.07
N ALA A 391 -23.51 8.97 -4.19
CA ALA A 391 -24.91 9.06 -4.62
C ALA A 391 -25.16 8.52 -6.05
N GLY A 392 -24.10 8.26 -6.81
CA GLY A 392 -24.13 7.60 -8.11
C GLY A 392 -24.12 6.06 -8.06
N LEU A 393 -24.06 5.43 -6.88
CA LEU A 393 -24.14 3.97 -6.73
C LEU A 393 -25.51 3.44 -7.17
N ARG A 394 -25.52 2.36 -7.97
CA ARG A 394 -26.74 1.81 -8.58
C ARG A 394 -26.78 0.28 -8.51
N ALA A 395 -27.83 -0.23 -7.88
CA ALA A 395 -28.14 -1.65 -7.77
C ALA A 395 -29.65 -1.88 -7.87
N ARG A 396 -30.09 -3.10 -8.21
CA ARG A 396 -31.52 -3.46 -8.32
C ARG A 396 -32.31 -3.23 -7.03
N LEU A 397 -31.71 -3.52 -5.87
CA LEU A 397 -32.32 -3.39 -4.54
C LEU A 397 -31.72 -2.24 -3.71
N GLY A 398 -30.91 -1.38 -4.32
CA GLY A 398 -30.23 -0.27 -3.67
C GLY A 398 -28.92 -0.62 -2.96
N ALA A 399 -28.39 0.34 -2.22
CA ALA A 399 -27.19 0.21 -1.41
C ALA A 399 -27.55 0.21 0.09
N TYR A 400 -26.89 -0.65 0.87
CA TYR A 400 -27.07 -0.80 2.30
C TYR A 400 -25.75 -0.49 3.00
N TYR A 401 -25.80 0.17 4.15
CA TYR A 401 -24.62 0.72 4.82
C TYR A 401 -24.63 0.43 6.32
N VAL A 402 -23.46 0.10 6.85
CA VAL A 402 -23.15 0.12 8.29
C VAL A 402 -21.94 1.04 8.52
N PRO A 403 -21.90 1.82 9.62
CA PRO A 403 -20.72 2.64 9.93
C PRO A 403 -19.50 1.78 10.25
N GLY A 404 -18.33 2.25 9.86
CA GLY A 404 -17.04 1.72 10.32
C GLY A 404 -16.47 2.56 11.46
N ASN A 405 -15.31 2.15 12.00
CA ASN A 405 -14.73 2.82 13.15
C ASN A 405 -14.29 4.27 12.82
N HIS A 406 -14.03 4.62 11.56
CA HIS A 406 -13.65 5.98 11.18
C HIS A 406 -14.80 6.99 11.28
N GLU A 407 -16.03 6.53 11.07
CA GLU A 407 -17.21 7.37 11.29
C GLU A 407 -17.40 7.67 12.78
N TYR A 408 -17.12 6.72 13.68
CA TYR A 408 -17.13 6.95 15.13
C TYR A 408 -16.06 7.93 15.62
N TYR A 409 -14.89 7.95 14.99
CA TYR A 409 -13.85 8.94 15.28
C TYR A 409 -14.19 10.35 14.75
N SER A 410 -15.20 10.50 13.90
CA SER A 410 -15.46 11.73 13.12
C SER A 410 -16.92 12.19 13.07
N ASP A 411 -17.68 11.88 14.13
CA ASP A 411 -19.12 12.11 14.30
C ASP A 411 -20.00 11.13 13.52
N ALA A 412 -20.30 9.99 14.16
CA ALA A 412 -21.08 8.91 13.57
C ALA A 412 -22.52 9.32 13.25
N ASP A 413 -23.13 10.23 14.02
CA ASP A 413 -24.52 10.66 13.79
C ASP A 413 -24.59 11.56 12.55
N GLU A 414 -23.63 12.48 12.36
CA GLU A 414 -23.51 13.28 11.13
C GLU A 414 -23.28 12.37 9.90
N TRP A 415 -22.39 11.37 10.03
CA TRP A 415 -22.09 10.43 8.95
C TRP A 415 -23.26 9.52 8.58
N ILE A 416 -24.02 9.02 9.55
CA ILE A 416 -25.21 8.20 9.32
C ILE A 416 -26.30 8.99 8.59
N ALA A 417 -26.56 10.23 9.04
CA ALA A 417 -27.49 11.12 8.37
C ALA A 417 -27.03 11.38 6.92
N HIS A 418 -25.74 11.64 6.71
CA HIS A 418 -25.21 11.91 5.37
C HIS A 418 -25.19 10.67 4.45
N ALA A 419 -24.94 9.48 4.98
CA ALA A 419 -25.04 8.24 4.21
C ALA A 419 -26.47 8.01 3.69
N ALA A 420 -27.48 8.36 4.49
CA ALA A 420 -28.88 8.36 4.06
C ALA A 420 -29.16 9.44 3.00
N GLU A 421 -28.60 10.66 3.12
CA GLU A 421 -28.68 11.69 2.07
C GLU A 421 -28.06 11.24 0.74
N LEU A 422 -27.00 10.42 0.78
CA LEU A 422 -26.37 9.79 -0.39
C LEU A 422 -27.19 8.62 -0.98
N GLY A 423 -28.37 8.33 -0.41
CA GLY A 423 -29.28 7.29 -0.91
C GLY A 423 -28.96 5.87 -0.44
N MET A 424 -28.11 5.71 0.57
CA MET A 424 -27.82 4.41 1.19
C MET A 424 -28.80 4.13 2.32
N ARG A 425 -29.29 2.89 2.42
CA ARG A 425 -30.11 2.45 3.55
C ARG A 425 -29.21 2.00 4.70
N VAL A 426 -29.13 2.84 5.73
CA VAL A 426 -28.34 2.54 6.93
C VAL A 426 -29.02 1.43 7.75
N LEU A 427 -28.23 0.47 8.23
CA LEU A 427 -28.65 -0.60 9.14
C LEU A 427 -27.87 -0.45 10.45
N LEU A 428 -28.54 0.01 11.50
CA LEU A 428 -27.99 0.15 12.85
C LEU A 428 -28.70 -0.87 13.73
N ASN A 429 -27.98 -1.87 14.23
CA ASN A 429 -28.48 -3.05 14.94
C ASN A 429 -29.88 -3.51 14.47
N SER A 430 -30.05 -3.68 13.16
CA SER A 430 -31.37 -3.90 12.52
C SER A 430 -31.30 -4.71 11.24
N ARG A 431 -32.47 -5.22 10.81
CA ARG A 431 -32.62 -6.17 9.69
C ARG A 431 -33.68 -5.75 8.69
N VAL A 432 -33.48 -6.23 7.47
CA VAL A 432 -34.40 -6.12 6.34
C VAL A 432 -34.60 -7.51 5.75
N ALA A 433 -35.83 -7.99 5.73
CA ALA A 433 -36.18 -9.17 4.93
C ALA A 433 -36.15 -8.79 3.44
N LEU A 434 -35.25 -9.41 2.67
CA LEU A 434 -35.26 -9.39 1.22
C LEU A 434 -36.08 -10.61 0.73
N PRO A 435 -36.29 -10.84 -0.59
CA PRO A 435 -37.11 -11.97 -1.03
C PRO A 435 -36.59 -13.33 -0.52
N ASP A 436 -35.31 -13.62 -0.77
CA ASP A 436 -34.71 -14.95 -0.59
C ASP A 436 -33.91 -15.12 0.71
N PHE A 437 -33.49 -14.02 1.33
CA PHE A 437 -32.67 -14.02 2.55
C PHE A 437 -32.93 -12.75 3.37
N ASP A 438 -32.44 -12.73 4.61
CA ASP A 438 -32.46 -11.56 5.48
C ASP A 438 -31.11 -10.85 5.44
N LEU A 439 -31.12 -9.51 5.29
CA LEU A 439 -29.93 -8.67 5.41
C LEU A 439 -29.98 -7.92 6.74
N ALA A 440 -29.03 -8.18 7.62
CA ALA A 440 -28.84 -7.50 8.88
C ALA A 440 -27.62 -6.57 8.83
N GLY A 441 -27.59 -5.56 9.67
CA GLY A 441 -26.41 -4.73 9.92
C GLY A 441 -26.34 -4.34 11.40
N VAL A 442 -25.12 -4.25 11.91
CA VAL A 442 -24.80 -3.84 13.28
C VAL A 442 -23.90 -2.62 13.29
N ASP A 443 -23.95 -1.88 14.39
CA ASP A 443 -23.02 -0.80 14.69
C ASP A 443 -21.59 -1.33 14.91
N ASP A 444 -20.58 -0.48 14.71
CA ASP A 444 -19.18 -0.83 14.98
C ASP A 444 -18.87 -0.87 16.49
N ILE A 445 -17.83 -1.62 16.87
CA ILE A 445 -17.35 -1.78 18.25
C ILE A 445 -16.96 -0.44 18.88
N GLU A 446 -16.40 0.51 18.12
CA GLU A 446 -16.10 1.86 18.66
C GLU A 446 -17.37 2.62 19.08
N GLY A 447 -18.56 2.18 18.62
CA GLY A 447 -19.85 2.66 19.11
C GLY A 447 -20.17 2.32 20.57
N GLU A 448 -19.49 1.34 21.17
CA GLU A 448 -19.64 1.02 22.60
C GLU A 448 -19.32 2.22 23.49
N ALA A 449 -18.30 3.01 23.13
CA ALA A 449 -17.91 4.22 23.85
C ALA A 449 -19.01 5.31 23.89
N LEU A 450 -19.96 5.23 22.96
CA LEU A 450 -21.14 6.10 22.85
C LEU A 450 -22.44 5.41 23.33
N GLY A 451 -22.37 4.19 23.86
CA GLY A 451 -23.53 3.40 24.29
C GLY A 451 -24.35 2.79 23.15
N ARG A 452 -23.74 2.63 21.97
CA ARG A 452 -24.37 2.17 20.72
C ARG A 452 -23.45 1.21 19.95
N GLY A 453 -22.89 0.23 20.67
CA GLY A 453 -22.06 -0.83 20.08
C GLY A 453 -22.89 -1.87 19.30
N PRO A 454 -22.24 -2.90 18.75
CA PRO A 454 -22.90 -3.97 18.01
C PRO A 454 -23.90 -4.74 18.88
N ASP A 455 -25.10 -4.96 18.36
CA ASP A 455 -26.11 -5.82 18.97
C ASP A 455 -26.73 -6.73 17.90
N VAL A 456 -26.10 -7.90 17.73
CA VAL A 456 -26.55 -8.95 16.80
C VAL A 456 -27.90 -9.52 17.23
N ALA A 457 -28.18 -9.58 18.55
CA ALA A 457 -29.45 -10.09 19.07
C ALA A 457 -30.61 -9.17 18.68
N ALA A 458 -30.47 -7.86 18.89
CA ALA A 458 -31.45 -6.86 18.47
C ALA A 458 -31.62 -6.83 16.94
N ALA A 459 -30.53 -6.90 16.18
CA ALA A 459 -30.59 -6.95 14.72
C ALA A 459 -31.40 -8.16 14.21
N LEU A 460 -31.29 -9.30 14.88
CA LEU A 460 -31.89 -10.56 14.46
C LEU A 460 -33.21 -10.89 15.16
N ASP A 461 -33.74 -10.00 16.00
CA ASP A 461 -34.98 -10.24 16.75
C ASP A 461 -36.18 -10.56 15.84
N GLY A 462 -36.97 -11.54 16.26
CA GLY A 462 -38.16 -12.02 15.53
C GLY A 462 -37.89 -12.55 14.11
N ARG A 463 -36.67 -12.94 13.75
CA ARG A 463 -36.39 -13.54 12.42
C ARG A 463 -36.87 -14.99 12.32
N ASP A 464 -37.20 -15.41 11.11
CA ASP A 464 -37.32 -16.83 10.79
C ASP A 464 -35.90 -17.41 10.59
N THR A 465 -35.49 -18.28 11.50
CA THR A 465 -34.16 -18.91 11.52
C THR A 465 -33.94 -19.92 10.39
N ASN A 466 -34.99 -20.30 9.66
CA ASN A 466 -34.91 -21.15 8.47
C ASN A 466 -34.50 -20.38 7.21
N ARG A 467 -34.58 -19.05 7.21
CA ARG A 467 -34.09 -18.18 6.13
C ARG A 467 -32.59 -17.94 6.29
N ALA A 468 -31.87 -17.88 5.17
CA ALA A 468 -30.48 -17.43 5.16
C ALA A 468 -30.38 -16.00 5.71
N CYS A 469 -29.35 -15.73 6.51
CA CYS A 469 -29.05 -14.42 7.06
C CYS A 469 -27.66 -13.96 6.64
N VAL A 470 -27.57 -12.79 5.99
CA VAL A 470 -26.34 -12.09 5.68
C VAL A 470 -26.20 -10.91 6.64
N LEU A 471 -25.09 -10.84 7.38
CA LEU A 471 -24.76 -9.75 8.31
C LEU A 471 -23.73 -8.80 7.68
N LEU A 472 -24.00 -7.51 7.72
CA LEU A 472 -23.02 -6.45 7.50
C LEU A 472 -22.43 -6.03 8.86
N ALA A 473 -21.12 -6.18 9.01
CA ALA A 473 -20.39 -5.78 10.21
C ALA A 473 -19.01 -5.29 9.76
N HIS A 474 -18.62 -4.06 10.09
CA HIS A 474 -17.37 -3.49 9.57
C HIS A 474 -16.14 -4.34 9.97
N GLN A 475 -15.99 -4.64 11.27
CA GLN A 475 -14.88 -5.42 11.80
C GLN A 475 -15.12 -6.95 11.72
N PRO A 476 -14.14 -7.75 11.22
CA PRO A 476 -14.25 -9.20 11.16
C PRO A 476 -14.39 -9.91 12.52
N VAL A 477 -13.98 -9.27 13.63
CA VAL A 477 -13.97 -9.88 14.97
C VAL A 477 -15.37 -10.25 15.49
N LEU A 478 -16.42 -9.59 14.98
CA LEU A 478 -17.82 -9.88 15.31
C LEU A 478 -18.33 -11.24 14.77
N VAL A 479 -17.50 -12.00 14.05
CA VAL A 479 -17.84 -13.34 13.57
C VAL A 479 -18.21 -14.31 14.69
N HIS A 480 -17.66 -14.15 15.89
CA HIS A 480 -18.00 -15.00 17.04
C HIS A 480 -19.44 -14.78 17.50
N ASP A 481 -19.89 -13.52 17.63
CA ASP A 481 -21.28 -13.21 17.94
C ASP A 481 -22.22 -13.61 16.79
N ALA A 482 -21.77 -13.48 15.54
CA ALA A 482 -22.52 -13.93 14.37
C ALA A 482 -22.77 -15.45 14.38
N VAL A 483 -21.79 -16.24 14.79
CA VAL A 483 -21.92 -17.70 15.01
C VAL A 483 -22.94 -18.01 16.09
N ASP A 484 -22.84 -17.36 17.25
CA ASP A 484 -23.73 -17.60 18.39
C ASP A 484 -25.20 -17.28 18.08
N HIS A 485 -25.45 -16.38 17.12
CA HIS A 485 -26.81 -16.03 16.64
C HIS A 485 -27.21 -16.72 15.32
N GLY A 486 -26.41 -17.67 14.84
CA GLY A 486 -26.72 -18.51 13.67
C GLY A 486 -26.81 -17.76 12.34
N VAL A 487 -25.97 -16.75 12.15
CA VAL A 487 -25.78 -16.03 10.88
C VAL A 487 -25.14 -16.98 9.86
N ASP A 488 -25.59 -16.94 8.61
CA ASP A 488 -25.06 -17.83 7.56
C ASP A 488 -23.83 -17.21 6.85
N LEU A 489 -23.79 -15.88 6.72
CA LEU A 489 -22.68 -15.14 6.10
C LEU A 489 -22.47 -13.76 6.75
N GLN A 490 -21.27 -13.45 7.22
CA GLN A 490 -20.84 -12.10 7.58
C GLN A 490 -19.99 -11.47 6.46
N LEU A 491 -20.23 -10.20 6.16
CA LEU A 491 -19.46 -9.37 5.24
C LEU A 491 -18.77 -8.23 6.00
N SER A 492 -17.44 -8.16 5.90
CA SER A 492 -16.59 -7.22 6.66
C SER A 492 -15.46 -6.63 5.82
N GLY A 493 -14.89 -5.52 6.30
CA GLY A 493 -13.72 -4.83 5.75
C GLY A 493 -12.63 -4.69 6.82
N HIS A 494 -12.28 -3.45 7.17
CA HIS A 494 -11.40 -3.02 8.27
C HIS A 494 -9.91 -3.40 8.15
N THR A 495 -9.59 -4.63 7.72
CA THR A 495 -8.21 -5.15 7.79
C THR A 495 -7.26 -4.55 6.75
N HIS A 496 -7.79 -3.97 5.67
CA HIS A 496 -7.09 -3.64 4.42
C HIS A 496 -6.29 -4.79 3.77
N GLY A 497 -6.47 -6.04 4.20
CA GLY A 497 -5.51 -7.12 3.93
C GLY A 497 -4.09 -6.84 4.47
N GLY A 498 -3.95 -5.90 5.41
CA GLY A 498 -2.69 -5.46 6.00
C GLY A 498 -1.87 -4.48 5.16
N GLN A 499 -2.49 -3.81 4.18
CA GLN A 499 -2.03 -2.70 3.32
C GLN A 499 -0.55 -2.67 2.87
N LEU A 500 0.40 -2.52 3.80
CA LEU A 500 1.84 -2.41 3.57
C LEU A 500 2.55 -3.66 4.10
N TRP A 501 2.96 -4.60 3.24
CA TRP A 501 3.84 -5.71 3.66
C TRP A 501 5.08 -5.18 4.40
N PRO A 502 5.48 -5.74 5.56
CA PRO A 502 4.99 -6.96 6.21
C PRO A 502 3.85 -6.77 7.22
N GLY A 503 3.15 -5.62 7.23
CA GLY A 503 2.03 -5.32 8.12
C GLY A 503 0.87 -6.32 8.05
N ASN A 504 0.71 -7.01 6.93
CA ASN A 504 -0.19 -8.16 6.78
C ASN A 504 0.10 -9.31 7.75
N LEU A 505 1.35 -9.50 8.18
CA LEU A 505 1.70 -10.49 9.20
C LEU A 505 1.23 -10.06 10.60
N LEU A 506 1.24 -8.75 10.89
CA LEU A 506 0.75 -8.21 12.16
C LEU A 506 -0.79 -8.18 12.18
N ALA A 507 -1.41 -7.75 11.09
CA ALA A 507 -2.87 -7.72 10.95
C ALA A 507 -3.49 -9.13 11.07
N ALA A 508 -2.83 -10.18 10.53
CA ALA A 508 -3.23 -11.58 10.68
C ALA A 508 -3.08 -12.15 12.11
N LEU A 509 -2.37 -11.46 13.01
CA LEU A 509 -2.31 -11.82 14.44
C LEU A 509 -3.37 -11.10 15.28
N ALA A 510 -3.96 -10.03 14.74
CA ALA A 510 -4.93 -9.16 15.42
C ALA A 510 -6.38 -9.38 14.96
N ASN A 511 -6.60 -10.10 13.84
CA ASN A 511 -7.91 -10.33 13.24
C ASN A 511 -8.13 -11.83 13.02
N PRO A 512 -9.38 -12.33 13.14
CA PRO A 512 -9.68 -13.76 12.93
C PRO A 512 -9.43 -14.20 11.48
N THR A 513 -9.86 -13.38 10.51
CA THR A 513 -9.59 -13.54 9.07
C THR A 513 -8.98 -12.26 8.53
N LEU A 514 -7.90 -12.36 7.76
CA LEU A 514 -7.24 -11.19 7.17
C LEU A 514 -7.94 -10.71 5.88
N ALA A 515 -8.25 -11.61 4.94
CA ALA A 515 -8.91 -11.29 3.67
C ALA A 515 -9.34 -12.55 2.92
N GLY A 516 -10.55 -12.58 2.37
CA GLY A 516 -11.11 -13.75 1.67
C GLY A 516 -12.29 -14.37 2.42
N LEU A 517 -12.67 -15.58 1.99
CA LEU A 517 -13.78 -16.37 2.53
C LEU A 517 -13.24 -17.45 3.47
N GLU A 518 -13.65 -17.45 4.73
CA GLU A 518 -13.31 -18.45 5.74
C GLU A 518 -14.59 -18.94 6.46
N HIS A 519 -14.50 -20.06 7.18
CA HIS A 519 -15.65 -20.71 7.82
C HIS A 519 -15.44 -20.83 9.33
N TYR A 520 -16.47 -20.51 10.10
CA TYR A 520 -16.55 -20.52 11.55
C TYR A 520 -17.78 -21.34 11.95
N GLY A 521 -17.61 -22.66 12.06
CA GLY A 521 -18.76 -23.57 12.13
C GLY A 521 -19.60 -23.48 10.85
N ASP A 522 -20.91 -23.28 11.00
CA ASP A 522 -21.85 -23.10 9.88
C ASP A 522 -21.84 -21.67 9.30
N THR A 523 -21.25 -20.70 10.01
CA THR A 523 -21.15 -19.30 9.56
C THR A 523 -19.96 -19.11 8.64
N GLN A 524 -20.16 -18.45 7.50
CA GLN A 524 -19.07 -17.97 6.65
C GLN A 524 -18.73 -16.52 6.97
N LEU A 525 -17.45 -16.17 6.91
CA LEU A 525 -16.96 -14.80 7.00
C LEU A 525 -16.26 -14.44 5.70
N TYR A 526 -16.69 -13.35 5.07
CA TYR A 526 -15.97 -12.73 3.95
C TYR A 526 -15.38 -11.38 4.35
N VAL A 527 -14.06 -11.26 4.26
CA VAL A 527 -13.32 -10.02 4.48
C VAL A 527 -12.80 -9.46 3.16
N THR A 528 -13.27 -8.28 2.76
CA THR A 528 -12.71 -7.52 1.62
C THR A 528 -11.37 -6.89 2.00
N ARG A 529 -10.49 -6.61 1.02
CA ARG A 529 -9.28 -5.81 1.28
C ARG A 529 -9.56 -4.31 1.29
N GLY A 530 -10.80 -3.91 1.02
CA GLY A 530 -11.20 -2.51 0.95
C GLY A 530 -10.80 -1.84 -0.37
N ALA A 531 -11.57 -0.83 -0.75
CA ALA A 531 -11.42 -0.17 -2.05
C ALA A 531 -10.30 0.87 -2.07
N GLY A 532 -10.17 1.65 -0.99
CA GLY A 532 -9.23 2.77 -0.83
C GLY A 532 -7.93 2.38 -0.16
N ALA A 533 -7.37 3.27 0.65
CA ALA A 533 -6.18 3.04 1.46
C ALA A 533 -6.17 4.02 2.64
N TRP A 534 -5.92 3.52 3.85
CA TRP A 534 -5.88 4.36 5.05
C TRP A 534 -4.49 4.99 5.23
N GLY A 535 -4.45 6.29 5.55
CA GLY A 535 -3.19 7.02 5.69
C GLY A 535 -2.40 7.04 4.37
N PRO A 536 -1.22 6.39 4.28
CA PRO A 536 -0.48 6.34 3.03
C PRO A 536 -1.25 5.66 1.88
N PRO A 537 -1.41 6.32 0.71
CA PRO A 537 -2.13 5.76 -0.44
C PRO A 537 -1.27 4.73 -1.20
N VAL A 538 -0.75 3.73 -0.50
CA VAL A 538 0.24 2.77 -0.98
C VAL A 538 -0.17 1.37 -0.53
N ARG A 539 -0.33 0.43 -1.47
CA ARG A 539 -0.63 -0.98 -1.18
C ARG A 539 0.45 -1.92 -1.70
N VAL A 540 0.94 -2.83 -0.86
CA VAL A 540 2.02 -3.78 -1.18
C VAL A 540 1.66 -5.16 -0.63
N ALA A 541 1.54 -6.15 -1.52
CA ALA A 541 0.98 -7.48 -1.26
C ALA A 541 -0.48 -7.53 -0.75
N ALA A 542 -1.17 -6.38 -0.70
CA ALA A 542 -2.56 -6.25 -0.30
C ALA A 542 -3.34 -5.35 -1.29
N PRO A 543 -3.51 -5.77 -2.56
CA PRO A 543 -4.22 -4.96 -3.57
C PRO A 543 -5.63 -4.62 -3.11
N SER A 544 -6.11 -3.41 -3.40
CA SER A 544 -7.48 -3.01 -3.08
C SER A 544 -8.46 -3.75 -3.98
N ASP A 545 -9.60 -4.15 -3.40
CA ASP A 545 -10.66 -4.81 -4.13
C ASP A 545 -12.07 -4.28 -3.81
N VAL A 546 -12.94 -4.45 -4.79
CA VAL A 546 -14.39 -4.42 -4.67
C VAL A 546 -14.83 -5.83 -5.01
N THR A 547 -15.51 -6.51 -4.08
CA THR A 547 -15.84 -7.93 -4.25
C THR A 547 -17.30 -8.09 -4.69
N VAL A 548 -17.52 -8.82 -5.77
CA VAL A 548 -18.84 -9.40 -6.10
C VAL A 548 -18.94 -10.77 -5.44
N LEU A 549 -19.84 -10.92 -4.47
CA LEU A 549 -20.23 -12.20 -3.91
C LEU A 549 -21.47 -12.69 -4.65
N GLU A 550 -21.34 -13.85 -5.29
CA GLU A 550 -22.43 -14.56 -5.96
C GLU A 550 -22.95 -15.65 -5.03
N LEU A 551 -24.16 -15.48 -4.51
CA LEU A 551 -24.77 -16.43 -3.59
C LEU A 551 -25.28 -17.65 -4.35
N THR A 552 -25.02 -18.84 -3.83
CA THR A 552 -25.51 -20.09 -4.42
C THR A 552 -26.27 -20.93 -3.41
N SER A 553 -27.41 -21.47 -3.81
CA SER A 553 -28.22 -22.35 -2.97
C SER A 553 -27.58 -23.74 -2.88
N LEU A 554 -27.56 -24.31 -1.68
CA LEU A 554 -27.28 -25.75 -1.47
C LEU A 554 -28.56 -26.59 -1.40
N GLN A 555 -29.74 -25.96 -1.51
CA GLN A 555 -31.02 -26.67 -1.57
C GLN A 555 -31.14 -27.28 -2.98
N GLN A 556 -31.43 -28.57 -3.06
CA GLN A 556 -31.69 -29.21 -4.35
C GLN A 556 -33.03 -28.71 -4.91
N PRO A 557 -33.12 -28.47 -6.24
CA PRO A 557 -34.32 -27.95 -6.90
C PRO A 557 -35.48 -28.98 -6.96
#